data_AF-A0A2U2B6I6-F1
#
_entry.id   AF-A0A2U2B6I6-F1
#
_cell.length_a   1.000
_cell.length_b   1.000
_cell.length_c   1.000
_cell.angle_alpha   90.00
_cell.angle_beta   90.00
_cell.angle_gamma   90.00
#
_symmetry.space_group_name_H-M   'P 1'
#
loop_
_entity.id
_entity.type
_entity.pdbx_description
1 polymer ?
#
loop_
_entity_poly.entity_id
_entity_poly.type
_entity_poly.pdbx_seq_one_letter_code
_entity_poly.pdbx_strand_id
1 'polypeptide(L)'
;MKKCLSLLFTILMMSMTGLNAQNDWEELFNGKNLRGWETLNGDASYDVEEGVIIGTSVTKSPNTFLATKKEFTNFILEYEMKMDEGLNSGVQIRSHSTKDYNNGRVHGLQVECEDSKRAWAGGLYDEARKGWRYPLEYNTEARDAFKKGEWNSFKVVAFDHHIMTWVNGVPTSNLVEEDIETGFIALQVHGIGNNKKLAGKEIRWKNIRLKEITESDFDEYRNMEAPEVSYLKNQLTEREKANGWKLLWDGKTTEGWRGAKLDHFPEKGWSTNNGILKVHASGGGESENGGDIVTKKQYADFMLIVDFSITKGANSGIKYFVDTELNKGAGSSIGCEFQILDDRHHPDAKKGVNGNRTMASLYDLIRANGFEYNPHLPREKYVNGYDNWNRAKIIVKGKKVQHFLNGIKVVEYERDTQMWRALVAYSKYSKWPNFGEYKKGNILLQDHGNEVEFKNIKIKEL
;
A
#
# COMPACT_ATOMS: atom_id res chain seq x y z
N MET A 1 -42.22 25.72 79.19
CA MET A 1 -41.20 24.68 78.96
C MET A 1 -41.80 23.59 78.08
N LYS A 2 -41.19 23.34 76.91
CA LYS A 2 -40.94 22.07 76.17
C LYS A 2 -42.06 21.02 76.07
N LYS A 3 -42.34 20.32 74.96
CA LYS A 3 -41.97 20.29 73.52
C LYS A 3 -42.88 19.18 72.93
N CYS A 4 -43.71 19.48 71.92
CA CYS A 4 -43.65 18.95 70.55
C CYS A 4 -43.20 17.48 70.36
N LEU A 5 -44.08 16.66 69.78
CA LEU A 5 -43.72 15.54 68.90
C LEU A 5 -44.80 15.38 67.80
N SER A 6 -44.61 16.08 66.68
CA SER A 6 -45.30 15.79 65.40
C SER A 6 -44.44 14.82 64.61
N LEU A 7 -45.05 13.71 64.20
CA LEU A 7 -44.46 12.70 63.32
C LEU A 7 -44.54 13.22 61.88
N LEU A 8 -43.39 13.58 61.29
CA LEU A 8 -43.27 13.96 59.88
C LEU A 8 -42.97 12.71 59.06
N PHE A 9 -43.86 12.37 58.13
CA PHE A 9 -43.64 11.31 57.14
C PHE A 9 -42.91 11.93 55.93
N THR A 10 -41.58 11.81 55.90
CA THR A 10 -40.77 12.27 54.77
C THR A 10 -40.76 11.20 53.69
N ILE A 11 -41.52 11.40 52.61
CA ILE A 11 -41.42 10.60 51.39
C ILE A 11 -40.09 10.96 50.71
N LEU A 12 -39.14 10.03 50.77
CA LEU A 12 -37.88 10.11 50.05
C LEU A 12 -38.14 9.75 48.59
N MET A 13 -38.30 10.75 47.72
CA MET A 13 -38.19 10.56 46.27
C MET A 13 -36.74 10.18 45.95
N MET A 14 -36.49 8.88 45.78
CA MET A 14 -35.30 8.42 45.07
C MET A 14 -35.47 8.82 43.61
N SER A 15 -34.88 9.96 43.25
CA SER A 15 -34.54 10.27 41.86
C SER A 15 -33.54 9.22 41.38
N MET A 16 -34.02 8.19 40.68
CA MET A 16 -33.19 7.41 39.77
C MET A 16 -32.74 8.35 38.64
N THR A 17 -31.63 9.05 38.86
CA THR A 17 -30.83 9.54 37.74
C THR A 17 -30.28 8.30 37.05
N GLY A 18 -30.94 7.88 35.98
CA GLY A 18 -30.33 6.97 35.04
C GLY A 18 -29.02 7.61 34.59
N LEU A 19 -27.90 7.01 34.98
CA LEU A 19 -26.64 7.19 34.27
C LEU A 19 -26.90 6.66 32.86
N ASN A 20 -27.39 7.52 31.98
CA ASN A 20 -27.11 7.34 30.57
C ASN A 20 -25.60 7.49 30.47
N ALA A 21 -24.88 6.36 30.42
CA ALA A 21 -23.54 6.35 29.87
C ALA A 21 -23.64 7.10 28.55
N GLN A 22 -22.95 8.22 28.46
CA GLN A 22 -22.90 9.01 27.25
C GLN A 22 -22.34 8.08 26.19
N ASN A 23 -23.17 7.68 25.23
CA ASN A 23 -22.72 6.81 24.16
C ASN A 23 -21.78 7.67 23.32
N ASP A 24 -20.47 7.44 23.42
CA ASP A 24 -19.43 8.23 22.71
C ASP A 24 -19.48 8.05 21.18
N TRP A 25 -20.48 7.31 20.68
CA TRP A 25 -20.74 7.07 19.27
C TRP A 25 -21.69 8.13 18.70
N GLU A 26 -21.24 8.79 17.63
CA GLU A 26 -22.03 9.65 16.75
C GLU A 26 -22.62 8.81 15.60
N GLU A 27 -23.95 8.83 15.45
CA GLU A 27 -24.61 8.26 14.28
C GLU A 27 -24.45 9.23 13.09
N LEU A 28 -23.57 8.89 12.14
CA LEU A 28 -23.33 9.71 10.95
C LEU A 28 -24.55 9.72 10.02
N PHE A 29 -25.33 8.63 10.03
CA PHE A 29 -26.61 8.55 9.34
C PHE A 29 -27.78 8.42 10.32
N ASN A 30 -28.69 9.40 10.28
CA ASN A 30 -29.82 9.48 11.19
C ASN A 30 -30.98 8.50 10.91
N GLY A 31 -30.85 7.61 9.93
CA GLY A 31 -31.85 6.62 9.55
C GLY A 31 -33.06 7.16 8.76
N LYS A 32 -33.12 8.48 8.50
CA LYS A 32 -34.31 9.12 7.89
C LYS A 32 -34.01 9.96 6.66
N ASN A 33 -32.89 10.66 6.63
CA ASN A 33 -32.53 11.55 5.52
C ASN A 33 -31.01 11.81 5.48
N LEU A 34 -30.54 12.39 4.39
CA LEU A 34 -29.12 12.68 4.15
C LEU A 34 -28.65 14.01 4.76
N ARG A 35 -29.31 14.51 5.83
CA ARG A 35 -28.80 15.68 6.55
C ARG A 35 -27.43 15.35 7.16
N GLY A 36 -26.46 16.24 6.93
CA GLY A 36 -25.06 16.03 7.31
C GLY A 36 -24.19 15.51 6.18
N TRP A 37 -24.80 15.19 5.03
CA TRP A 37 -24.11 14.68 3.85
C TRP A 37 -24.21 15.65 2.66
N GLU A 38 -23.28 15.52 1.72
CA GLU A 38 -23.32 16.17 0.41
C GLU A 38 -22.81 15.25 -0.69
N THR A 39 -23.39 15.37 -1.88
CA THR A 39 -22.98 14.59 -3.04
C THR A 39 -21.85 15.31 -3.78
N LEU A 40 -20.79 14.56 -4.10
CA LEU A 40 -19.60 15.05 -4.80
C LEU A 40 -19.35 14.26 -6.10
N ASN A 41 -18.84 14.99 -7.09
CA ASN A 41 -18.40 14.55 -8.42
C ASN A 41 -19.47 14.03 -9.39
N GLY A 42 -19.93 12.79 -9.25
CA GLY A 42 -20.82 12.17 -10.23
C GLY A 42 -22.31 12.43 -10.01
N ASP A 43 -23.14 11.69 -10.74
CA ASP A 43 -24.59 11.86 -10.91
C ASP A 43 -25.40 10.67 -10.37
N ALA A 44 -24.76 9.69 -9.72
CA ALA A 44 -25.48 8.59 -9.09
C ALA A 44 -26.43 9.12 -7.99
N SER A 45 -27.61 8.51 -7.87
CA SER A 45 -28.55 8.88 -6.81
C SER A 45 -28.18 8.24 -5.48
N TYR A 46 -28.54 8.93 -4.40
CA TYR A 46 -28.57 8.40 -3.05
C TYR A 46 -29.96 8.60 -2.49
N ASP A 47 -30.64 7.49 -2.21
CA ASP A 47 -31.98 7.44 -1.67
C ASP A 47 -31.95 6.87 -0.24
N VAL A 48 -33.00 7.11 0.54
CA VAL A 48 -33.14 6.55 1.89
C VAL A 48 -34.42 5.75 1.98
N GLU A 49 -34.28 4.48 2.35
CA GLU A 49 -35.41 3.56 2.54
C GLU A 49 -35.15 2.72 3.80
N GLU A 50 -36.14 2.67 4.70
CA GLU A 50 -36.10 1.83 5.91
C GLU A 50 -34.81 1.90 6.75
N GLY A 51 -34.23 3.10 6.88
CA GLY A 51 -32.97 3.27 7.63
C GLY A 51 -31.73 2.76 6.89
N VAL A 52 -31.79 2.68 5.56
CA VAL A 52 -30.69 2.31 4.66
C VAL A 52 -30.45 3.44 3.66
N ILE A 53 -29.20 3.81 3.44
CA ILE A 53 -28.78 4.63 2.31
C ILE A 53 -28.59 3.71 1.10
N ILE A 54 -29.21 4.03 -0.03
CA ILE A 54 -29.15 3.27 -1.27
C ILE A 54 -28.50 4.13 -2.34
N GLY A 55 -27.31 3.73 -2.81
CA GLY A 55 -26.62 4.34 -3.94
C GLY A 55 -26.91 3.56 -5.22
N THR A 56 -27.39 4.24 -6.26
CA THR A 56 -27.81 3.57 -7.51
C THR A 56 -26.83 3.85 -8.65
N SER A 57 -26.30 2.79 -9.25
CA SER A 57 -25.33 2.87 -10.34
C SER A 57 -25.97 3.44 -11.63
N VAL A 58 -25.33 4.44 -12.23
CA VAL A 58 -25.78 5.08 -13.48
C VAL A 58 -24.71 5.05 -14.56
N THR A 59 -25.10 4.88 -15.82
CA THR A 59 -24.15 4.90 -16.94
C THR A 59 -23.64 6.32 -17.21
N LYS A 60 -22.43 6.43 -17.77
CA LYS A 60 -21.80 7.68 -18.23
C LYS A 60 -21.55 8.72 -17.14
N SER A 61 -21.60 8.32 -15.87
CA SER A 61 -21.20 9.16 -14.75
C SER A 61 -19.85 8.70 -14.19
N PRO A 62 -18.99 9.62 -13.71
CA PRO A 62 -17.80 9.25 -12.96
C PRO A 62 -18.18 8.65 -11.59
N ASN A 63 -17.18 8.35 -10.77
CA ASN A 63 -17.40 7.99 -9.37
C ASN A 63 -18.20 9.10 -8.68
N THR A 64 -19.25 8.71 -7.96
CA THR A 64 -20.08 9.63 -7.16
C THR A 64 -19.87 9.31 -5.69
N PHE A 65 -19.73 10.33 -4.86
CA PHE A 65 -19.46 10.16 -3.44
C PHE A 65 -20.51 10.90 -2.61
N LEU A 66 -21.13 10.22 -1.64
CA LEU A 66 -21.92 10.87 -0.62
C LEU A 66 -21.03 11.10 0.61
N ALA A 67 -20.54 12.32 0.78
CA ALA A 67 -19.54 12.69 1.79
C ALA A 67 -20.17 13.34 3.03
N THR A 68 -19.61 13.07 4.21
CA THR A 68 -19.94 13.81 5.42
C THR A 68 -19.46 15.25 5.31
N LYS A 69 -20.26 16.21 5.81
CA LYS A 69 -19.85 17.62 5.90
C LYS A 69 -18.84 17.86 7.03
N LYS A 70 -18.80 16.96 8.01
CA LYS A 70 -17.81 16.93 9.10
C LYS A 70 -16.58 16.14 8.64
N GLU A 71 -15.42 16.59 9.10
CA GLU A 71 -14.14 15.93 8.88
C GLU A 71 -13.66 15.27 10.18
N PHE A 72 -12.87 14.21 10.05
CA PHE A 72 -12.41 13.39 11.17
C PHE A 72 -10.93 13.04 10.99
N THR A 73 -10.21 12.99 12.10
CA THR A 73 -8.79 12.57 12.15
C THR A 73 -8.69 11.20 12.81
N ASN A 74 -8.91 11.13 14.12
CA ASN A 74 -8.70 9.93 14.93
C ASN A 74 -10.05 9.35 15.34
N PHE A 75 -10.40 8.18 14.80
CA PHE A 75 -11.73 7.61 14.98
C PHE A 75 -11.78 6.08 14.87
N ILE A 76 -12.82 5.51 15.45
CA ILE A 76 -13.36 4.20 15.10
C ILE A 76 -14.62 4.44 14.30
N LEU A 77 -14.68 3.92 13.06
CA LEU A 77 -15.85 3.96 12.20
C LEU A 77 -16.39 2.54 12.06
N GLU A 78 -17.70 2.37 12.26
CA GLU A 78 -18.41 1.13 12.01
C GLU A 78 -19.57 1.38 11.04
N TYR A 79 -19.75 0.46 10.11
CA TYR A 79 -20.87 0.47 9.16
C TYR A 79 -21.16 -0.93 8.66
N GLU A 80 -22.38 -1.13 8.15
CA GLU A 80 -22.74 -2.30 7.38
C GLU A 80 -22.93 -1.93 5.92
N MET A 81 -22.50 -2.82 5.03
CA MET A 81 -22.58 -2.62 3.59
C MET A 81 -23.04 -3.89 2.87
N LYS A 82 -23.86 -3.72 1.85
CA LYS A 82 -24.29 -4.76 0.90
C LYS A 82 -24.29 -4.17 -0.50
N MET A 83 -23.95 -4.96 -1.51
CA MET A 83 -24.07 -4.53 -2.91
C MET A 83 -24.54 -5.65 -3.81
N ASP A 84 -25.16 -5.27 -4.92
CA ASP A 84 -25.54 -6.20 -5.97
C ASP A 84 -24.31 -6.73 -6.74
N GLU A 85 -24.48 -7.87 -7.41
CA GLU A 85 -23.37 -8.58 -8.07
C GLU A 85 -22.68 -7.75 -9.18
N GLY A 86 -21.36 -7.88 -9.30
CA GLY A 86 -20.53 -7.25 -10.32
C GLY A 86 -20.21 -5.78 -10.07
N LEU A 87 -20.50 -5.27 -8.87
CA LEU A 87 -20.19 -3.91 -8.46
C LEU A 87 -18.86 -3.80 -7.71
N ASN A 88 -18.30 -2.60 -7.78
CA ASN A 88 -17.20 -2.13 -6.95
C ASN A 88 -17.67 -0.86 -6.23
N SER A 89 -17.20 -0.69 -5.00
CA SER A 89 -17.51 0.45 -4.16
C SER A 89 -16.45 0.56 -3.08
N GLY A 90 -16.67 1.43 -2.10
CA GLY A 90 -15.83 1.61 -0.95
C GLY A 90 -16.32 2.74 -0.07
N VAL A 91 -15.67 2.89 1.07
CA VAL A 91 -15.90 3.99 1.99
C VAL A 91 -14.61 4.78 2.15
N GLN A 92 -14.65 6.04 1.70
CA GLN A 92 -13.59 7.00 1.89
C GLN A 92 -13.41 7.33 3.36
N ILE A 93 -12.17 7.50 3.79
CA ILE A 93 -11.76 7.88 5.13
C ILE A 93 -10.68 8.96 5.02
N ARG A 94 -10.74 9.97 5.89
CA ARG A 94 -9.79 11.11 5.89
C ARG A 94 -9.57 11.69 4.48
N SER A 95 -10.62 11.73 3.67
CA SER A 95 -10.52 12.09 2.26
C SER A 95 -10.89 13.55 2.02
N HIS A 96 -10.50 14.06 0.85
CA HIS A 96 -10.59 15.47 0.50
C HIS A 96 -11.20 15.67 -0.89
N SER A 97 -11.69 16.88 -1.14
CA SER A 97 -12.22 17.31 -2.44
C SER A 97 -12.04 18.82 -2.58
N THR A 98 -10.86 19.23 -3.07
CA THR A 98 -10.48 20.65 -3.15
C THR A 98 -10.29 21.09 -4.60
N LYS A 99 -10.61 22.35 -4.92
CA LYS A 99 -10.57 22.86 -6.30
C LYS A 99 -9.17 22.84 -6.92
N ASP A 100 -8.15 23.05 -6.09
CA ASP A 100 -6.74 23.01 -6.47
C ASP A 100 -6.24 21.59 -6.79
N TYR A 101 -6.88 20.55 -6.24
CA TYR A 101 -6.58 19.17 -6.55
C TYR A 101 -7.52 18.62 -7.62
N ASN A 102 -7.04 18.50 -8.86
CA ASN A 102 -7.78 17.91 -9.98
C ASN A 102 -9.21 18.47 -10.14
N ASN A 103 -9.38 19.78 -9.93
CA ASN A 103 -10.65 20.49 -10.03
C ASN A 103 -11.76 19.92 -9.12
N GLY A 104 -11.43 19.60 -7.86
CA GLY A 104 -12.41 19.08 -6.89
C GLY A 104 -12.69 17.60 -7.03
N ARG A 105 -11.76 16.82 -7.60
CA ARG A 105 -11.90 15.35 -7.59
C ARG A 105 -11.71 14.84 -6.16
N VAL A 106 -12.65 14.03 -5.68
CA VAL A 106 -12.50 13.31 -4.41
C VAL A 106 -11.23 12.44 -4.47
N HIS A 107 -10.40 12.55 -3.44
CA HIS A 107 -9.13 11.84 -3.32
C HIS A 107 -8.80 11.54 -1.86
N GLY A 108 -8.07 10.45 -1.62
CA GLY A 108 -7.74 9.98 -0.27
C GLY A 108 -7.95 8.48 -0.09
N LEU A 109 -7.75 8.00 1.13
CA LEU A 109 -7.84 6.57 1.44
C LEU A 109 -9.28 6.07 1.39
N GLN A 110 -9.46 4.93 0.74
CA GLN A 110 -10.70 4.19 0.61
C GLN A 110 -10.55 2.81 1.23
N VAL A 111 -11.52 2.40 2.04
CA VAL A 111 -11.73 0.99 2.38
C VAL A 111 -12.47 0.35 1.22
N GLU A 112 -11.79 -0.56 0.51
CA GLU A 112 -12.33 -1.20 -0.69
C GLU A 112 -13.51 -2.13 -0.35
N CYS A 113 -14.51 -2.17 -1.21
CA CYS A 113 -15.49 -3.24 -1.25
C CYS A 113 -15.71 -3.70 -2.70
N GLU A 114 -15.49 -4.98 -2.97
CA GLU A 114 -15.72 -5.58 -4.28
C GLU A 114 -16.24 -7.01 -4.16
N ASP A 115 -16.90 -7.51 -5.21
CA ASP A 115 -17.37 -8.89 -5.26
C ASP A 115 -16.66 -9.72 -6.34
N SER A 116 -15.60 -9.19 -6.95
CA SER A 116 -14.84 -9.94 -7.96
C SER A 116 -14.06 -11.11 -7.33
N LYS A 117 -13.43 -11.93 -8.17
CA LYS A 117 -12.55 -13.02 -7.70
C LYS A 117 -11.22 -12.54 -7.14
N ARG A 118 -10.87 -11.25 -7.32
CA ARG A 118 -9.68 -10.63 -6.71
C ARG A 118 -9.80 -10.60 -5.18
N ALA A 119 -11.02 -10.39 -4.68
CA ALA A 119 -11.41 -10.48 -3.27
C ALA A 119 -10.58 -9.60 -2.32
N TRP A 120 -10.45 -8.31 -2.63
CA TRP A 120 -9.72 -7.33 -1.80
C TRP A 120 -10.63 -6.44 -0.93
N ALA A 121 -11.85 -6.87 -0.63
CA ALA A 121 -12.74 -6.14 0.28
C ALA A 121 -12.10 -6.00 1.68
N GLY A 122 -12.09 -4.79 2.24
CA GLY A 122 -11.34 -4.43 3.46
C GLY A 122 -9.88 -4.03 3.21
N GLY A 123 -9.38 -4.14 1.98
CA GLY A 123 -8.13 -3.54 1.53
C GLY A 123 -8.18 -2.01 1.54
N LEU A 124 -7.02 -1.36 1.37
CA LEU A 124 -6.91 0.10 1.35
C LEU A 124 -6.38 0.60 0.00
N TYR A 125 -7.17 1.45 -0.66
CA TYR A 125 -6.87 2.08 -1.94
C TYR A 125 -6.88 3.60 -1.79
N ASP A 126 -5.83 4.30 -2.20
CA ASP A 126 -5.74 5.76 -2.16
C ASP A 126 -6.28 6.35 -3.47
N GLU A 127 -7.59 6.60 -3.48
CA GLU A 127 -8.38 7.06 -4.62
C GLU A 127 -7.79 8.33 -5.22
N ALA A 128 -7.65 8.31 -6.55
CA ALA A 128 -7.18 9.44 -7.35
C ALA A 128 -5.80 10.01 -6.98
N ARG A 129 -5.02 9.30 -6.15
CA ARG A 129 -3.74 9.76 -5.63
C ARG A 129 -2.66 8.67 -5.69
N LYS A 130 -2.38 7.93 -4.61
CA LYS A 130 -1.26 6.94 -4.55
C LYS A 130 -1.66 5.53 -5.04
N GLY A 131 -2.94 5.26 -5.32
CA GLY A 131 -3.41 3.94 -5.74
C GLY A 131 -3.39 2.89 -4.62
N TRP A 132 -3.15 1.61 -4.93
CA TRP A 132 -3.19 0.54 -3.92
C TRP A 132 -2.14 0.72 -2.83
N ARG A 133 -2.59 0.82 -1.57
CA ARG A 133 -1.73 0.93 -0.38
C ARG A 133 -1.64 -0.38 0.36
N TYR A 134 -2.79 -1.05 0.50
CA TYR A 134 -2.91 -2.35 1.13
C TYR A 134 -3.86 -3.25 0.32
N PRO A 135 -3.43 -3.80 -0.84
CA PRO A 135 -4.16 -4.91 -1.44
C PRO A 135 -4.11 -6.11 -0.50
N LEU A 136 -5.14 -6.97 -0.51
CA LEU A 136 -5.14 -8.20 0.29
C LEU A 136 -4.19 -9.28 -0.27
N GLU A 137 -3.19 -8.91 -1.06
CA GLU A 137 -1.97 -9.72 -1.26
C GLU A 137 -1.08 -9.72 -0.01
N TYR A 138 -1.14 -8.66 0.81
CA TYR A 138 -0.40 -8.63 2.08
C TYR A 138 -1.02 -9.53 3.15
N ASN A 139 -2.32 -9.86 3.01
CA ASN A 139 -3.08 -10.67 3.96
C ASN A 139 -4.11 -11.55 3.22
N THR A 140 -3.62 -12.58 2.53
CA THR A 140 -4.45 -13.42 1.66
C THR A 140 -5.50 -14.24 2.41
N GLU A 141 -5.26 -14.53 3.69
CA GLU A 141 -6.17 -15.30 4.54
C GLU A 141 -7.46 -14.53 4.84
N ALA A 142 -7.43 -13.20 4.77
CA ALA A 142 -8.60 -12.36 5.05
C ALA A 142 -9.56 -12.20 3.85
N ARG A 143 -9.25 -12.76 2.67
CA ARG A 143 -10.05 -12.59 1.45
C ARG A 143 -11.44 -13.20 1.54
N ASP A 144 -11.58 -14.25 2.34
CA ASP A 144 -12.86 -14.95 2.54
C ASP A 144 -13.75 -14.25 3.57
N ALA A 145 -13.29 -13.14 4.17
CA ALA A 145 -14.05 -12.38 5.15
C ALA A 145 -15.34 -11.79 4.56
N PHE A 146 -15.30 -11.34 3.30
CA PHE A 146 -16.44 -10.71 2.64
C PHE A 146 -17.42 -11.73 2.04
N LYS A 147 -18.70 -11.57 2.36
CA LYS A 147 -19.80 -12.43 1.90
C LYS A 147 -20.61 -11.74 0.81
N LYS A 148 -20.50 -12.24 -0.42
CA LYS A 148 -21.14 -11.63 -1.61
C LYS A 148 -22.66 -11.69 -1.49
N GLY A 149 -23.33 -10.58 -1.84
CA GLY A 149 -24.80 -10.47 -1.80
C GLY A 149 -25.41 -10.42 -0.38
N GLU A 150 -24.59 -10.47 0.66
CA GLU A 150 -25.02 -10.37 2.06
C GLU A 150 -24.68 -9.00 2.66
N TRP A 151 -25.25 -8.72 3.83
CA TRP A 151 -24.79 -7.61 4.66
C TRP A 151 -23.47 -8.00 5.31
N ASN A 152 -22.49 -7.10 5.22
CA ASN A 152 -21.17 -7.28 5.79
C ASN A 152 -20.89 -6.13 6.76
N SER A 153 -20.38 -6.44 7.95
CA SER A 153 -19.93 -5.42 8.88
C SER A 153 -18.49 -5.02 8.57
N PHE A 154 -18.24 -3.72 8.59
CA PHE A 154 -16.92 -3.13 8.44
C PHE A 154 -16.59 -2.33 9.69
N LYS A 155 -15.34 -2.43 10.12
CA LYS A 155 -14.77 -1.57 11.16
C LYS A 155 -13.48 -0.96 10.63
N VAL A 156 -13.29 0.32 10.90
CA VAL A 156 -12.06 1.05 10.62
C VAL A 156 -11.59 1.68 11.91
N VAL A 157 -10.32 1.51 12.24
CA VAL A 157 -9.64 2.25 13.31
C VAL A 157 -8.58 3.10 12.64
N ALA A 158 -8.75 4.41 12.70
CA ALA A 158 -7.81 5.39 12.17
C ALA A 158 -7.26 6.19 13.34
N PHE A 159 -5.97 6.06 13.65
CA PHE A 159 -5.33 6.76 14.74
C PHE A 159 -3.91 7.17 14.34
N ASP A 160 -3.63 8.47 14.31
CA ASP A 160 -2.39 9.05 13.81
C ASP A 160 -2.02 8.43 12.45
N HIS A 161 -0.86 7.79 12.32
CA HIS A 161 -0.43 7.15 11.08
C HIS A 161 -1.12 5.81 10.79
N HIS A 162 -1.78 5.20 11.78
CA HIS A 162 -2.34 3.85 11.68
C HIS A 162 -3.74 3.87 11.07
N ILE A 163 -3.95 3.01 10.08
CA ILE A 163 -5.25 2.71 9.49
C ILE A 163 -5.43 1.19 9.49
N MET A 164 -6.38 0.72 10.30
CA MET A 164 -6.69 -0.69 10.48
C MET A 164 -8.12 -0.98 10.06
N THR A 165 -8.35 -2.11 9.40
CA THR A 165 -9.68 -2.49 8.92
C THR A 165 -10.06 -3.92 9.32
N TRP A 166 -11.35 -4.14 9.50
CA TRP A 166 -11.94 -5.46 9.68
C TRP A 166 -13.17 -5.60 8.78
N VAL A 167 -13.39 -6.82 8.30
CA VAL A 167 -14.62 -7.22 7.60
C VAL A 167 -15.20 -8.44 8.32
N ASN A 168 -16.45 -8.36 8.77
CA ASN A 168 -17.11 -9.42 9.53
C ASN A 168 -16.30 -9.91 10.75
N GLY A 169 -15.60 -8.99 11.41
CA GLY A 169 -14.71 -9.27 12.55
C GLY A 169 -13.33 -9.83 12.19
N VAL A 170 -13.06 -10.12 10.92
CA VAL A 170 -11.74 -10.60 10.45
C VAL A 170 -10.82 -9.39 10.19
N PRO A 171 -9.63 -9.31 10.83
CA PRO A 171 -8.64 -8.28 10.54
C PRO A 171 -8.16 -8.35 9.08
N THR A 172 -8.37 -7.28 8.31
CA THR A 172 -8.04 -7.25 6.88
C THR A 172 -6.75 -6.49 6.59
N SER A 173 -6.65 -5.22 7.00
CA SER A 173 -5.52 -4.35 6.68
C SER A 173 -4.94 -3.69 7.93
N ASN A 174 -3.60 -3.55 7.97
CA ASN A 174 -2.87 -2.81 9.01
C ASN A 174 -1.82 -1.92 8.34
N LEU A 175 -2.22 -0.71 7.98
CA LEU A 175 -1.42 0.25 7.24
C LEU A 175 -0.88 1.32 8.18
N VAL A 176 0.38 1.71 7.98
CA VAL A 176 0.97 2.91 8.61
C VAL A 176 1.35 3.87 7.49
N GLU A 177 0.61 4.96 7.33
CA GLU A 177 0.85 5.97 6.29
C GLU A 177 1.93 6.97 6.68
N GLU A 178 2.52 7.63 5.67
CA GLU A 178 3.51 8.70 5.88
C GLU A 178 2.86 9.94 6.51
N ASP A 179 1.65 10.28 6.08
CA ASP A 179 0.95 11.50 6.43
C ASP A 179 -0.26 11.21 7.33
N ILE A 180 -0.55 12.12 8.27
CA ILE A 180 -1.79 12.11 9.07
C ILE A 180 -2.72 13.15 8.46
N GLU A 181 -3.86 12.70 7.95
CA GLU A 181 -4.85 13.56 7.31
C GLU A 181 -6.12 13.69 8.16
N THR A 182 -6.80 14.82 8.02
CA THR A 182 -8.13 15.10 8.59
C THR A 182 -9.06 15.32 7.42
N GLY A 183 -10.12 14.53 7.29
CA GLY A 183 -11.00 14.66 6.13
C GLY A 183 -12.33 13.96 6.31
N PHE A 184 -13.19 14.05 5.31
CA PHE A 184 -14.53 13.48 5.38
C PHE A 184 -14.52 11.95 5.25
N ILE A 185 -15.65 11.36 5.61
CA ILE A 185 -16.02 9.98 5.25
C ILE A 185 -16.97 10.06 4.06
N ALA A 186 -16.84 9.17 3.06
CA ALA A 186 -17.76 9.18 1.93
C ALA A 186 -18.11 7.79 1.40
N LEU A 187 -19.38 7.58 1.07
CA LEU A 187 -19.89 6.36 0.46
C LEU A 187 -19.72 6.45 -1.05
N GLN A 188 -19.12 5.46 -1.69
CA GLN A 188 -18.86 5.49 -3.14
C GLN A 188 -19.92 4.72 -3.94
N VAL A 189 -20.44 5.34 -4.99
CA VAL A 189 -20.99 4.64 -6.16
C VAL A 189 -19.96 4.72 -7.28
N HIS A 190 -19.33 3.59 -7.62
CA HIS A 190 -18.27 3.54 -8.62
C HIS A 190 -18.85 3.76 -10.04
N GLY A 191 -18.14 4.53 -10.86
CA GLY A 191 -18.53 4.76 -12.26
C GLY A 191 -18.50 3.46 -13.07
N ILE A 192 -19.64 3.08 -13.64
CA ILE A 192 -19.78 1.83 -14.42
C ILE A 192 -19.51 2.03 -15.93
N GLY A 193 -19.04 3.22 -16.33
CA GLY A 193 -18.86 3.59 -17.74
C GLY A 193 -20.15 3.44 -18.55
N ASN A 194 -20.08 2.76 -19.70
CA ASN A 194 -21.25 2.50 -20.55
C ASN A 194 -21.90 1.12 -20.29
N ASN A 195 -21.55 0.42 -19.20
CA ASN A 195 -22.03 -0.94 -18.96
C ASN A 195 -23.49 -0.94 -18.51
N LYS A 196 -24.42 -1.05 -19.47
CA LYS A 196 -25.87 -1.09 -19.20
C LYS A 196 -26.31 -2.25 -18.32
N LYS A 197 -25.53 -3.33 -18.18
CA LYS A 197 -25.87 -4.47 -17.31
C LYS A 197 -25.74 -4.14 -15.81
N LEU A 198 -24.97 -3.11 -15.48
CA LEU A 198 -24.79 -2.64 -14.10
C LEU A 198 -25.66 -1.43 -13.78
N ALA A 199 -26.33 -0.83 -14.78
CA ALA A 199 -27.21 0.31 -14.55
C ALA A 199 -28.39 -0.08 -13.67
N GLY A 200 -28.71 0.76 -12.68
CA GLY A 200 -29.77 0.50 -11.71
C GLY A 200 -29.41 -0.50 -10.62
N LYS A 201 -28.20 -1.08 -10.63
CA LYS A 201 -27.74 -1.91 -9.52
C LYS A 201 -27.36 -1.05 -8.32
N GLU A 202 -27.60 -1.59 -7.13
CA GLU A 202 -27.56 -0.84 -5.89
C GLU A 202 -26.40 -1.25 -4.99
N ILE A 203 -25.88 -0.24 -4.28
CA ILE A 203 -25.04 -0.41 -3.10
C ILE A 203 -25.81 0.17 -1.92
N ARG A 204 -25.77 -0.50 -0.77
CA ARG A 204 -26.61 -0.22 0.39
C ARG A 204 -25.74 -0.12 1.64
N TRP A 205 -25.96 0.90 2.45
CA TRP A 205 -25.25 1.15 3.71
C TRP A 205 -26.21 1.45 4.84
N LYS A 206 -25.91 0.97 6.05
CA LYS A 206 -26.68 1.28 7.27
C LYS A 206 -25.79 1.18 8.51
N ASN A 207 -26.34 1.57 9.65
CA ASN A 207 -25.65 1.52 10.95
C ASN A 207 -24.28 2.23 10.92
N ILE A 208 -24.22 3.38 10.23
CA ILE A 208 -23.00 4.15 10.03
C ILE A 208 -22.77 5.05 11.23
N ARG A 209 -21.82 4.67 12.08
CA ARG A 209 -21.51 5.38 13.32
C ARG A 209 -20.01 5.54 13.53
N LEU A 210 -19.64 6.57 14.28
CA LEU A 210 -18.25 6.91 14.52
C LEU A 210 -18.01 7.30 15.98
N LYS A 211 -16.90 6.85 16.55
CA LYS A 211 -16.37 7.33 17.84
C LYS A 211 -15.04 8.01 17.59
N GLU A 212 -14.89 9.28 17.94
CA GLU A 212 -13.57 9.93 17.97
C GLU A 212 -12.76 9.34 19.14
N ILE A 213 -11.48 9.04 18.90
CA ILE A 213 -10.66 8.27 19.86
C ILE A 213 -9.37 8.94 20.27
N THR A 214 -8.91 8.55 21.45
CA THR A 214 -7.64 8.94 22.05
C THR A 214 -6.61 7.81 21.96
N GLU A 215 -5.39 8.06 22.40
CA GLU A 215 -4.35 7.04 22.46
C GLU A 215 -4.75 5.84 23.35
N SER A 216 -5.44 6.08 24.47
CA SER A 216 -5.87 4.99 25.37
C SER A 216 -6.92 4.09 24.74
N ASP A 217 -7.78 4.62 23.86
CA ASP A 217 -8.70 3.79 23.08
C ASP A 217 -7.94 2.97 22.02
N PHE A 218 -6.89 3.56 21.42
CA PHE A 218 -6.10 2.91 20.38
C PHE A 218 -5.23 1.75 20.90
N ASP A 219 -4.82 1.78 22.17
CA ASP A 219 -3.98 0.75 22.79
C ASP A 219 -4.55 -0.67 22.64
N GLU A 220 -5.87 -0.83 22.59
CA GLU A 220 -6.57 -2.10 22.37
C GLU A 220 -6.25 -2.73 20.99
N TYR A 221 -5.83 -1.93 20.00
CA TYR A 221 -5.65 -2.35 18.62
C TYR A 221 -4.18 -2.55 18.21
N ARG A 222 -3.21 -2.16 19.06
CA ARG A 222 -1.77 -2.23 18.72
C ARG A 222 -1.28 -3.63 18.37
N ASN A 223 -1.93 -4.66 18.90
CA ASN A 223 -1.60 -6.06 18.68
C ASN A 223 -2.41 -6.71 17.54
N MET A 224 -2.95 -5.92 16.60
CA MET A 224 -3.69 -6.44 15.45
C MET A 224 -2.90 -7.51 14.69
N GLU A 225 -3.56 -8.63 14.41
CA GLU A 225 -2.95 -9.81 13.78
C GLU A 225 -2.57 -9.57 12.32
N ALA A 226 -3.33 -8.77 11.58
CA ALA A 226 -3.05 -8.44 10.18
C ALA A 226 -1.60 -7.89 10.02
N PRO A 227 -0.86 -8.33 8.99
CA PRO A 227 0.52 -7.89 8.76
C PRO A 227 0.62 -6.37 8.62
N GLU A 228 1.50 -5.74 9.39
CA GLU A 228 1.73 -4.30 9.28
C GLU A 228 2.49 -3.95 8.00
N VAL A 229 2.00 -2.97 7.27
CA VAL A 229 2.68 -2.38 6.10
C VAL A 229 2.92 -0.90 6.38
N SER A 230 4.17 -0.54 6.66
CA SER A 230 4.55 0.84 6.95
C SER A 230 5.14 1.58 5.75
N TYR A 231 4.70 2.82 5.58
CA TYR A 231 5.18 3.80 4.62
C TYR A 231 5.81 5.05 5.28
N LEU A 232 6.04 5.04 6.61
CA LEU A 232 6.75 6.11 7.29
C LEU A 232 8.09 6.40 6.61
N LYS A 233 8.33 7.67 6.27
CA LYS A 233 9.51 8.07 5.50
C LYS A 233 10.81 7.88 6.30
N ASN A 234 11.60 6.90 5.86
CA ASN A 234 12.91 6.52 6.41
C ASN A 234 12.87 6.29 7.93
N GLN A 235 11.80 5.68 8.41
CA GLN A 235 11.60 5.35 9.80
C GLN A 235 11.07 3.92 9.92
N LEU A 236 11.31 3.31 11.09
CA LEU A 236 10.76 2.02 11.45
C LEU A 236 9.68 2.23 12.50
N THR A 237 8.56 1.53 12.37
CA THR A 237 7.57 1.41 13.45
C THR A 237 8.16 0.62 14.61
N GLU A 238 7.54 0.71 15.79
CA GLU A 238 7.93 -0.14 16.93
C GLU A 238 7.78 -1.63 16.62
N ARG A 239 6.73 -2.01 15.86
CA ARG A 239 6.54 -3.38 15.41
C ARG A 239 7.62 -3.83 14.44
N GLU A 240 8.08 -2.97 13.54
CA GLU A 240 9.19 -3.27 12.64
C GLU A 240 10.50 -3.49 13.41
N LYS A 241 10.82 -2.59 14.36
CA LYS A 241 11.99 -2.73 15.24
C LYS A 241 11.95 -4.04 16.03
N ALA A 242 10.82 -4.33 16.68
CA ALA A 242 10.62 -5.57 17.44
C ALA A 242 10.76 -6.82 16.57
N ASN A 243 10.40 -6.73 15.28
CA ASN A 243 10.53 -7.81 14.32
C ASN A 243 11.92 -7.89 13.66
N GLY A 244 12.90 -7.09 14.09
CA GLY A 244 14.29 -7.17 13.62
C GLY A 244 14.58 -6.41 12.32
N TRP A 245 13.69 -5.52 11.89
CA TRP A 245 13.97 -4.63 10.77
C TRP A 245 15.02 -3.58 11.14
N LYS A 246 15.83 -3.20 10.15
CA LYS A 246 16.83 -2.13 10.22
C LYS A 246 16.71 -1.26 8.97
N LEU A 247 17.00 0.03 9.11
CA LEU A 247 17.19 0.89 7.94
C LEU A 247 18.55 0.56 7.29
N LEU A 248 18.54 0.29 5.98
CA LEU A 248 19.76 0.28 5.17
C LEU A 248 20.18 1.69 4.78
N TRP A 249 19.25 2.64 4.78
CA TRP A 249 19.51 4.04 4.55
C TRP A 249 18.72 4.89 5.55
N ASP A 250 19.40 5.84 6.19
CA ASP A 250 18.87 6.65 7.30
C ASP A 250 18.00 7.85 6.84
N GLY A 251 17.87 8.07 5.53
CA GLY A 251 17.15 9.19 4.96
C GLY A 251 17.93 10.50 4.87
N LYS A 252 19.20 10.53 5.29
CA LYS A 252 19.96 11.77 5.48
C LYS A 252 21.38 11.70 4.96
N THR A 253 22.13 10.64 5.31
CA THR A 253 23.56 10.51 5.03
C THR A 253 23.80 9.41 4.00
N THR A 254 25.06 9.24 3.59
CA THR A 254 25.50 8.13 2.73
C THR A 254 26.08 6.98 3.54
N GLU A 255 25.91 6.99 4.86
CA GLU A 255 26.46 5.96 5.74
C GLU A 255 25.89 4.58 5.39
N GLY A 256 26.73 3.55 5.49
CA GLY A 256 26.39 2.20 5.04
C GLY A 256 26.52 1.97 3.53
N TRP A 257 26.80 3.00 2.72
CA TRP A 257 26.95 2.89 1.27
C TRP A 257 28.33 3.33 0.78
N ARG A 258 28.75 2.79 -0.37
CA ARG A 258 29.94 3.20 -1.14
C ARG A 258 29.67 3.01 -2.63
N GLY A 259 30.45 3.62 -3.50
CA GLY A 259 30.43 3.30 -4.93
C GLY A 259 30.89 1.85 -5.15
N ALA A 260 30.32 1.15 -6.11
CA ALA A 260 30.61 -0.28 -6.30
C ALA A 260 32.10 -0.54 -6.61
N LYS A 261 32.73 0.38 -7.34
CA LYS A 261 34.16 0.37 -7.70
C LYS A 261 35.01 1.34 -6.86
N LEU A 262 34.43 1.89 -5.79
CA LEU A 262 35.06 2.87 -4.92
C LEU A 262 35.07 2.34 -3.47
N ASP A 263 35.93 2.91 -2.64
CA ASP A 263 35.95 2.69 -1.19
C ASP A 263 35.08 3.69 -0.41
N HIS A 264 34.69 4.79 -1.05
CA HIS A 264 33.82 5.85 -0.53
C HIS A 264 32.54 6.00 -1.39
N PHE A 265 31.58 6.80 -0.93
CA PHE A 265 30.37 7.13 -1.70
C PHE A 265 30.70 8.06 -2.87
N PRO A 266 30.09 7.90 -4.07
CA PRO A 266 30.42 8.72 -5.23
C PRO A 266 30.25 10.23 -4.96
N GLU A 267 31.22 11.04 -5.40
CA GLU A 267 31.17 12.51 -5.25
C GLU A 267 30.18 13.19 -6.22
N LYS A 268 29.70 12.45 -7.23
CA LYS A 268 28.75 12.91 -8.24
C LYS A 268 27.77 11.80 -8.61
N GLY A 269 26.71 12.15 -9.34
CA GLY A 269 25.73 11.20 -9.86
C GLY A 269 24.68 10.72 -8.86
N TRP A 270 24.87 10.99 -7.57
CA TRP A 270 23.91 10.74 -6.50
C TRP A 270 23.72 11.96 -5.61
N SER A 271 22.50 12.14 -5.09
CA SER A 271 22.20 13.15 -4.07
C SER A 271 21.22 12.63 -3.02
N THR A 272 21.31 13.20 -1.83
CA THR A 272 20.38 12.95 -0.72
C THR A 272 19.72 14.27 -0.34
N ASN A 273 18.41 14.41 -0.55
CA ASN A 273 17.67 15.62 -0.20
C ASN A 273 16.27 15.28 0.31
N ASN A 274 15.82 15.93 1.38
CA ASN A 274 14.46 15.81 1.94
C ASN A 274 13.98 14.36 2.21
N GLY A 275 14.89 13.45 2.58
CA GLY A 275 14.55 12.04 2.78
C GLY A 275 14.44 11.23 1.50
N ILE A 276 14.98 11.73 0.38
CA ILE A 276 15.02 11.05 -0.92
C ILE A 276 16.48 10.86 -1.34
N LEU A 277 16.84 9.63 -1.70
CA LEU A 277 18.10 9.28 -2.36
C LEU A 277 17.86 9.25 -3.86
N LYS A 278 18.53 10.09 -4.62
CA LYS A 278 18.31 10.27 -6.07
C LYS A 278 19.56 9.92 -6.86
N VAL A 279 19.41 9.13 -7.92
CA VAL A 279 20.40 9.05 -9.00
C VAL A 279 20.10 10.10 -10.05
N HIS A 280 21.12 10.80 -10.54
CA HIS A 280 20.99 11.89 -11.51
C HIS A 280 20.99 11.38 -12.95
N ALA A 281 20.14 11.97 -13.80
CA ALA A 281 20.17 11.72 -15.23
C ALA A 281 21.50 12.19 -15.87
N SER A 282 22.03 11.39 -16.80
CA SER A 282 23.32 11.64 -17.46
C SER A 282 23.38 11.11 -18.90
N GLY A 283 22.24 10.99 -19.57
CA GLY A 283 22.17 10.53 -20.96
C GLY A 283 21.99 9.02 -21.13
N GLY A 284 21.66 8.27 -20.06
CA GLY A 284 21.24 6.87 -20.15
C GLY A 284 22.33 5.80 -20.24
N GLY A 285 23.61 6.17 -20.04
CA GLY A 285 24.73 5.22 -20.00
C GLY A 285 24.74 4.35 -18.74
N GLU A 286 25.08 3.06 -18.87
CA GLU A 286 25.10 2.10 -17.75
C GLU A 286 26.32 2.34 -16.84
N SER A 287 26.07 2.84 -15.63
CA SER A 287 27.06 3.13 -14.59
C SER A 287 28.14 4.12 -15.02
N GLU A 288 27.81 5.09 -15.88
CA GLU A 288 28.77 6.03 -16.49
C GLU A 288 28.86 7.40 -15.78
N ASN A 289 27.94 7.73 -14.87
CA ASN A 289 27.95 9.02 -14.17
C ASN A 289 28.61 8.93 -12.80
N GLY A 290 27.83 8.64 -11.75
CA GLY A 290 28.35 8.36 -10.42
C GLY A 290 28.78 6.90 -10.27
N GLY A 291 28.20 6.03 -11.11
CA GLY A 291 28.32 4.58 -10.98
C GLY A 291 27.36 4.04 -9.91
N ASP A 292 27.25 2.72 -9.87
CA ASP A 292 26.38 2.04 -8.91
C ASP A 292 26.85 2.27 -7.46
N ILE A 293 25.92 2.26 -6.52
CA ILE A 293 26.23 2.23 -5.08
C ILE A 293 25.88 0.88 -4.48
N VAL A 294 26.72 0.40 -3.56
CA VAL A 294 26.56 -0.86 -2.85
C VAL A 294 26.56 -0.65 -1.35
N THR A 295 25.85 -1.51 -0.62
CA THR A 295 25.98 -1.60 0.83
C THR A 295 27.42 -1.97 1.20
N LYS A 296 28.00 -1.35 2.24
CA LYS A 296 29.31 -1.75 2.79
C LYS A 296 29.27 -3.19 3.31
N LYS A 297 28.15 -3.59 3.92
CA LYS A 297 27.88 -4.94 4.43
C LYS A 297 27.36 -5.87 3.32
N GLN A 298 27.72 -7.15 3.38
CA GLN A 298 27.13 -8.24 2.59
C GLN A 298 26.03 -8.96 3.36
N TYR A 299 25.02 -9.45 2.65
CA TYR A 299 23.86 -10.14 3.20
C TYR A 299 23.67 -11.52 2.57
N ALA A 300 23.17 -12.47 3.35
CA ALA A 300 22.83 -13.83 2.91
C ALA A 300 21.31 -13.97 2.77
N ASP A 301 20.62 -14.35 3.84
CA ASP A 301 19.16 -14.47 3.89
C ASP A 301 18.56 -13.18 4.46
N PHE A 302 17.58 -12.62 3.76
CA PHE A 302 16.98 -11.34 4.12
C PHE A 302 15.60 -11.11 3.48
N MET A 303 14.85 -10.20 4.07
CA MET A 303 13.79 -9.46 3.40
C MET A 303 14.23 -8.01 3.21
N LEU A 304 14.20 -7.52 1.98
CA LEU A 304 14.54 -6.15 1.60
C LEU A 304 13.28 -5.46 1.11
N ILE A 305 13.04 -4.22 1.56
CA ILE A 305 12.03 -3.31 1.02
C ILE A 305 12.74 -2.05 0.54
N VAL A 306 12.36 -1.59 -0.65
CA VAL A 306 12.82 -0.35 -1.26
C VAL A 306 11.62 0.33 -1.92
N ASP A 307 11.32 1.56 -1.52
CA ASP A 307 10.38 2.39 -2.27
C ASP A 307 11.15 3.16 -3.34
N PHE A 308 10.66 3.14 -4.58
CA PHE A 308 11.29 3.78 -5.73
C PHE A 308 10.28 4.55 -6.59
N SER A 309 10.72 5.66 -7.19
CA SER A 309 9.96 6.45 -8.17
C SER A 309 10.78 6.62 -9.44
N ILE A 310 10.12 6.55 -10.59
CA ILE A 310 10.78 6.61 -11.91
C ILE A 310 10.28 7.80 -12.73
N THR A 311 11.19 8.35 -13.53
CA THR A 311 10.86 9.29 -14.60
C THR A 311 10.55 8.53 -15.90
N LYS A 312 9.96 9.23 -16.88
CA LYS A 312 9.64 8.64 -18.20
C LYS A 312 10.92 8.14 -18.90
N GLY A 313 10.90 6.89 -19.34
CA GLY A 313 12.02 6.23 -20.00
C GLY A 313 13.17 5.83 -19.07
N ALA A 314 13.00 5.91 -17.75
CA ALA A 314 14.07 5.59 -16.82
C ALA A 314 14.42 4.10 -16.78
N ASN A 315 15.69 3.83 -16.50
CA ASN A 315 16.26 2.52 -16.18
C ASN A 315 17.08 2.62 -14.89
N SER A 316 16.98 1.60 -14.05
CA SER A 316 17.79 1.37 -12.85
C SER A 316 17.53 -0.08 -12.39
N GLY A 317 17.98 -0.45 -11.20
CA GLY A 317 17.79 -1.78 -10.66
C GLY A 317 18.20 -1.89 -9.21
N ILE A 318 17.61 -2.86 -8.52
CA ILE A 318 18.04 -3.29 -7.18
C ILE A 318 18.73 -4.63 -7.36
N LYS A 319 20.05 -4.68 -7.14
CA LYS A 319 20.81 -5.94 -7.24
C LYS A 319 21.12 -6.53 -5.89
N TYR A 320 21.23 -7.86 -5.87
CA TYR A 320 21.60 -8.66 -4.71
C TYR A 320 22.45 -9.85 -5.14
N PHE A 321 23.10 -10.50 -4.17
CA PHE A 321 24.23 -11.41 -4.43
C PHE A 321 25.32 -10.73 -5.27
N VAL A 322 25.53 -9.44 -5.06
CA VAL A 322 26.51 -8.65 -5.81
C VAL A 322 27.92 -8.97 -5.32
N ASP A 323 28.82 -9.19 -6.28
CA ASP A 323 30.25 -9.24 -6.07
C ASP A 323 30.92 -8.12 -6.89
N THR A 324 31.50 -7.15 -6.19
CA THR A 324 32.15 -5.98 -6.82
C THR A 324 33.50 -6.32 -7.45
N GLU A 325 34.06 -7.50 -7.20
CA GLU A 325 35.35 -7.92 -7.76
C GLU A 325 35.23 -8.56 -9.16
N LEU A 326 34.01 -8.98 -9.56
CA LEU A 326 33.80 -9.68 -10.84
C LEU A 326 33.89 -8.76 -12.06
N ASN A 327 33.36 -7.55 -11.98
CA ASN A 327 33.42 -6.58 -13.08
C ASN A 327 34.13 -5.29 -12.65
N LYS A 328 35.44 -5.27 -12.87
CA LYS A 328 36.29 -4.07 -12.67
C LYS A 328 36.34 -3.15 -13.90
N GLY A 329 35.76 -3.59 -15.04
CA GLY A 329 35.71 -2.84 -16.30
C GLY A 329 34.53 -1.87 -16.37
N ALA A 330 34.11 -1.49 -17.58
CA ALA A 330 32.92 -0.65 -17.79
C ALA A 330 31.61 -1.37 -17.40
N GLY A 331 30.55 -0.59 -17.15
CA GLY A 331 29.22 -1.09 -16.80
C GLY A 331 29.03 -1.48 -15.33
N SER A 332 27.87 -2.07 -15.04
CA SER A 332 27.41 -2.34 -13.69
C SER A 332 28.10 -3.53 -13.00
N SER A 333 28.09 -3.56 -11.67
CA SER A 333 28.56 -4.73 -10.90
C SER A 333 27.64 -5.94 -11.08
N ILE A 334 28.20 -7.14 -10.92
CA ILE A 334 27.53 -8.40 -11.25
C ILE A 334 26.76 -8.94 -10.05
N GLY A 335 25.47 -9.18 -10.23
CA GLY A 335 24.55 -9.78 -9.27
C GLY A 335 23.19 -10.07 -9.91
N CYS A 336 22.30 -10.73 -9.18
CA CYS A 336 20.89 -10.86 -9.56
C CYS A 336 20.20 -9.50 -9.43
N GLU A 337 19.21 -9.23 -10.26
CA GLU A 337 18.65 -7.88 -10.41
C GLU A 337 17.12 -7.91 -10.42
N PHE A 338 16.50 -7.17 -9.49
CA PHE A 338 15.14 -6.69 -9.63
C PHE A 338 15.17 -5.47 -10.54
N GLN A 339 14.60 -5.61 -11.72
CA GLN A 339 14.64 -4.56 -12.73
C GLN A 339 13.74 -3.36 -12.36
N ILE A 340 14.24 -2.13 -12.49
CA ILE A 340 13.44 -0.90 -12.40
C ILE A 340 13.45 -0.23 -13.77
N LEU A 341 12.30 -0.22 -14.45
CA LEU A 341 12.23 0.22 -15.84
C LEU A 341 10.90 0.88 -16.19
N ASP A 342 10.92 1.94 -17.00
CA ASP A 342 9.74 2.32 -17.79
C ASP A 342 9.54 1.34 -18.97
N ASP A 343 8.74 0.31 -18.75
CA ASP A 343 8.40 -0.71 -19.75
C ASP A 343 7.80 -0.15 -21.04
N ARG A 344 7.14 1.02 -20.98
CA ARG A 344 6.44 1.60 -22.13
C ARG A 344 7.40 2.32 -23.06
N HIS A 345 8.43 2.96 -22.52
CA HIS A 345 9.29 3.85 -23.30
C HIS A 345 10.74 3.40 -23.40
N HIS A 346 11.28 2.68 -22.41
CA HIS A 346 12.68 2.27 -22.45
C HIS A 346 12.89 1.11 -23.43
N PRO A 347 13.83 1.21 -24.40
CA PRO A 347 13.98 0.22 -25.46
C PRO A 347 14.38 -1.18 -24.95
N ASP A 348 15.02 -1.28 -23.78
CA ASP A 348 15.46 -2.56 -23.21
C ASP A 348 14.28 -3.48 -22.82
N ALA A 349 13.09 -2.91 -22.59
CA ALA A 349 11.86 -3.67 -22.34
C ALA A 349 11.54 -4.67 -23.46
N LYS A 350 12.00 -4.39 -24.69
CA LYS A 350 11.79 -5.21 -25.90
C LYS A 350 12.99 -6.07 -26.29
N LYS A 351 14.12 -5.96 -25.58
CA LYS A 351 15.37 -6.67 -25.92
C LYS A 351 15.51 -8.03 -25.23
N GLY A 352 14.65 -8.32 -24.25
CA GLY A 352 14.63 -9.58 -23.53
C GLY A 352 13.88 -10.69 -24.27
N VAL A 353 13.91 -11.89 -23.70
CA VAL A 353 13.08 -13.02 -24.13
C VAL A 353 11.78 -12.99 -23.33
N ASN A 354 10.63 -12.98 -24.03
CA ASN A 354 9.30 -12.94 -23.41
C ASN A 354 9.18 -11.85 -22.31
N GLY A 355 9.75 -10.67 -22.50
CA GLY A 355 9.66 -9.56 -21.55
C GLY A 355 10.45 -9.72 -20.25
N ASN A 356 11.44 -10.62 -20.18
CA ASN A 356 12.28 -10.84 -18.99
C ASN A 356 13.24 -9.68 -18.62
N ARG A 357 13.17 -8.55 -19.34
CA ARG A 357 13.88 -7.30 -19.03
C ARG A 357 12.95 -6.15 -18.61
N THR A 358 11.67 -6.46 -18.34
CA THR A 358 10.68 -5.48 -17.90
C THR A 358 10.69 -5.30 -16.38
N MET A 359 10.09 -4.22 -15.86
CA MET A 359 10.02 -3.88 -14.44
C MET A 359 9.68 -5.09 -13.57
N ALA A 360 10.39 -5.21 -12.44
CA ALA A 360 10.33 -6.25 -11.42
C ALA A 360 10.77 -7.66 -11.84
N SER A 361 11.11 -7.87 -13.12
CA SER A 361 11.69 -9.13 -13.57
C SER A 361 13.00 -9.44 -12.86
N LEU A 362 13.36 -10.71 -12.78
CA LEU A 362 14.76 -11.09 -12.59
C LEU A 362 15.46 -10.87 -13.93
N TYR A 363 16.20 -9.77 -14.04
CA TYR A 363 16.68 -9.24 -15.32
C TYR A 363 17.32 -10.32 -16.20
N ASP A 364 16.87 -10.41 -17.46
CA ASP A 364 17.35 -11.35 -18.49
C ASP A 364 17.17 -12.85 -18.16
N LEU A 365 16.47 -13.18 -17.07
CA LEU A 365 16.25 -14.56 -16.61
C LEU A 365 14.75 -14.89 -16.51
N ILE A 366 14.00 -14.22 -15.62
CA ILE A 366 12.59 -14.56 -15.34
C ILE A 366 11.73 -13.30 -15.40
N ARG A 367 10.73 -13.30 -16.28
CA ARG A 367 9.74 -12.22 -16.39
C ARG A 367 8.89 -12.10 -15.13
N ALA A 368 8.67 -10.86 -14.70
CA ALA A 368 7.66 -10.55 -13.70
C ALA A 368 6.24 -10.76 -14.25
N ASN A 369 5.50 -11.69 -13.66
CA ASN A 369 4.12 -12.00 -14.02
C ASN A 369 3.27 -12.30 -12.76
N GLY A 370 2.42 -11.36 -12.36
CA GLY A 370 1.53 -11.55 -11.20
C GLY A 370 0.46 -12.62 -11.40
N PHE A 371 0.07 -12.91 -12.66
CA PHE A 371 -0.97 -13.90 -12.94
C PHE A 371 -0.55 -15.33 -12.61
N GLU A 372 0.76 -15.62 -12.58
CA GLU A 372 1.29 -16.93 -12.15
C GLU A 372 0.96 -17.22 -10.67
N TYR A 373 0.77 -16.17 -9.87
CA TYR A 373 0.59 -16.30 -8.43
C TYR A 373 -0.82 -15.91 -7.98
N ASN A 374 -1.48 -15.02 -8.71
CA ASN A 374 -2.90 -14.74 -8.56
C ASN A 374 -3.54 -14.52 -9.94
N PRO A 375 -4.21 -15.55 -10.51
CA PRO A 375 -4.83 -15.45 -11.85
C PRO A 375 -6.10 -14.58 -11.87
N HIS A 376 -6.55 -14.09 -10.72
CA HIS A 376 -7.74 -13.22 -10.61
C HIS A 376 -7.40 -11.73 -10.58
N LEU A 377 -6.12 -11.38 -10.72
CA LEU A 377 -5.74 -9.98 -10.86
C LEU A 377 -6.29 -9.39 -12.17
N PRO A 378 -6.75 -8.14 -12.20
CA PRO A 378 -7.13 -7.43 -13.43
C PRO A 378 -5.94 -7.05 -14.32
N ARG A 379 -4.70 -7.11 -13.82
CA ARG A 379 -3.49 -6.76 -14.57
C ARG A 379 -2.28 -7.52 -14.04
N GLU A 380 -1.32 -7.78 -14.92
CA GLU A 380 -0.12 -8.58 -14.63
C GLU A 380 0.81 -7.91 -13.62
N LYS A 381 1.00 -6.59 -13.75
CA LYS A 381 1.85 -5.77 -12.88
C LYS A 381 1.12 -4.52 -12.44
N TYR A 382 1.27 -4.18 -11.17
CA TYR A 382 0.72 -2.98 -10.56
C TYR A 382 1.84 -1.95 -10.42
N VAL A 383 1.87 -0.97 -11.32
CA VAL A 383 2.84 0.13 -11.33
C VAL A 383 2.07 1.44 -11.15
N ASN A 384 2.51 2.29 -10.23
CA ASN A 384 1.81 3.52 -9.87
C ASN A 384 2.06 4.69 -10.85
N GLY A 385 2.78 4.44 -11.95
CA GLY A 385 3.09 5.44 -12.97
C GLY A 385 4.34 6.26 -12.66
N TYR A 386 4.54 7.33 -13.43
CA TYR A 386 5.69 8.24 -13.28
C TYR A 386 5.49 9.15 -12.08
N ASP A 387 6.60 9.55 -11.45
CA ASP A 387 6.64 10.47 -10.31
C ASP A 387 5.79 10.01 -9.11
N ASN A 388 5.43 8.72 -9.11
CA ASN A 388 4.68 8.04 -8.08
C ASN A 388 5.52 6.91 -7.50
N TRP A 389 5.41 6.74 -6.18
CA TRP A 389 6.18 5.74 -5.45
C TRP A 389 5.64 4.33 -5.70
N ASN A 390 6.55 3.42 -6.00
CA ASN A 390 6.34 1.97 -6.07
C ASN A 390 7.16 1.31 -4.97
N ARG A 391 6.76 0.13 -4.52
CA ARG A 391 7.46 -0.65 -3.51
C ARG A 391 7.98 -1.94 -4.11
N ALA A 392 9.30 -2.11 -4.13
CA ALA A 392 9.94 -3.39 -4.35
C ALA A 392 10.10 -4.11 -3.00
N LYS A 393 9.77 -5.40 -2.96
CA LYS A 393 10.17 -6.29 -1.87
C LYS A 393 10.87 -7.52 -2.45
N ILE A 394 12.05 -7.82 -1.93
CA ILE A 394 12.86 -8.98 -2.32
C ILE A 394 13.03 -9.85 -1.07
N ILE A 395 12.67 -11.12 -1.17
CA ILE A 395 12.85 -12.10 -0.10
C ILE A 395 13.88 -13.12 -0.58
N VAL A 396 14.96 -13.27 0.16
CA VAL A 396 15.97 -14.33 -0.02
C VAL A 396 15.94 -15.20 1.22
N LYS A 397 15.59 -16.48 1.06
CA LYS A 397 15.61 -17.48 2.14
C LYS A 397 16.31 -18.74 1.64
N GLY A 398 17.57 -18.92 2.02
CA GLY A 398 18.46 -19.94 1.48
C GLY A 398 18.56 -19.83 -0.03
N LYS A 399 18.04 -20.84 -0.73
CA LYS A 399 18.04 -20.89 -2.20
C LYS A 399 16.82 -20.23 -2.85
N LYS A 400 15.73 -20.06 -2.08
CA LYS A 400 14.48 -19.53 -2.60
C LYS A 400 14.51 -18.00 -2.61
N VAL A 401 14.14 -17.42 -3.74
CA VAL A 401 14.09 -15.97 -3.92
C VAL A 401 12.74 -15.56 -4.50
N GLN A 402 12.20 -14.45 -4.03
CA GLN A 402 10.92 -13.91 -4.48
C GLN A 402 11.01 -12.39 -4.71
N HIS A 403 10.37 -11.91 -5.76
CA HIS A 403 10.14 -10.48 -6.00
C HIS A 403 8.66 -10.16 -5.84
N PHE A 404 8.40 -9.03 -5.17
CA PHE A 404 7.07 -8.44 -5.07
C PHE A 404 7.14 -6.98 -5.53
N LEU A 405 6.10 -6.55 -6.25
CA LEU A 405 5.90 -5.18 -6.69
C LEU A 405 4.55 -4.69 -6.15
N ASN A 406 4.57 -3.65 -5.32
CA ASN A 406 3.37 -3.08 -4.69
C ASN A 406 2.49 -4.14 -4.00
N GLY A 407 3.14 -5.07 -3.29
CA GLY A 407 2.48 -6.16 -2.55
C GLY A 407 2.19 -7.41 -3.38
N ILE A 408 2.17 -7.31 -4.71
CA ILE A 408 1.89 -8.44 -5.60
C ILE A 408 3.17 -9.26 -5.82
N LYS A 409 3.14 -10.57 -5.57
CA LYS A 409 4.25 -11.45 -5.97
C LYS A 409 4.31 -11.56 -7.48
N VAL A 410 5.50 -11.39 -8.07
CA VAL A 410 5.68 -11.36 -9.53
C VAL A 410 6.80 -12.25 -10.04
N VAL A 411 7.75 -12.66 -9.19
CA VAL A 411 8.79 -13.65 -9.51
C VAL A 411 9.04 -14.53 -8.29
N GLU A 412 9.28 -15.81 -8.51
CA GLU A 412 9.72 -16.79 -7.51
C GLU A 412 10.62 -17.82 -8.20
N TYR A 413 11.78 -18.10 -7.62
CA TYR A 413 12.72 -19.09 -8.16
C TYR A 413 13.60 -19.72 -7.07
N GLU A 414 14.28 -20.80 -7.44
CA GLU A 414 15.28 -21.45 -6.59
C GLU A 414 16.64 -21.50 -7.30
N ARG A 415 17.64 -20.84 -6.70
CA ARG A 415 19.03 -20.82 -7.19
C ARG A 415 19.76 -22.11 -6.83
N ASP A 416 20.92 -22.37 -7.44
CA ASP A 416 21.73 -23.57 -7.16
C ASP A 416 20.93 -24.87 -7.39
N THR A 417 20.28 -24.93 -8.56
CA THR A 417 19.56 -26.09 -9.11
C THR A 417 19.98 -26.31 -10.56
N GLN A 418 19.70 -27.49 -11.13
CA GLN A 418 19.97 -27.74 -12.56
C GLN A 418 19.17 -26.78 -13.46
N MET A 419 17.90 -26.50 -13.10
CA MET A 419 17.06 -25.54 -13.83
C MET A 419 17.64 -24.13 -13.78
N TRP A 420 18.13 -23.68 -12.62
CA TRP A 420 18.80 -22.39 -12.47
C TRP A 420 20.02 -22.29 -13.40
N ARG A 421 20.92 -23.28 -13.35
CA ARG A 421 22.15 -23.29 -14.16
C ARG A 421 21.85 -23.29 -15.65
N ALA A 422 20.84 -24.05 -16.08
CA ALA A 422 20.39 -24.05 -17.47
C ALA A 422 19.85 -22.68 -17.88
N LEU A 423 19.02 -22.04 -17.05
CA LEU A 423 18.50 -20.71 -17.32
C LEU A 423 19.62 -19.66 -17.43
N VAL A 424 20.58 -19.68 -16.50
CA VAL A 424 21.74 -18.80 -16.51
C VAL A 424 22.58 -19.00 -17.78
N ALA A 425 22.80 -20.24 -18.21
CA ALA A 425 23.58 -20.57 -19.41
C ALA A 425 23.00 -19.96 -20.70
N TYR A 426 21.69 -19.70 -20.76
CA TYR A 426 21.03 -19.04 -21.90
C TYR A 426 20.93 -17.51 -21.78
N SER A 427 21.38 -16.93 -20.67
CA SER A 427 21.27 -15.48 -20.38
C SER A 427 22.57 -14.71 -20.68
N LYS A 428 22.53 -13.38 -20.52
CA LYS A 428 23.71 -12.50 -20.52
C LYS A 428 24.76 -12.88 -19.47
N TYR A 429 24.37 -13.65 -18.45
CA TYR A 429 25.24 -14.04 -17.34
C TYR A 429 25.97 -15.37 -17.58
N SER A 430 25.78 -16.02 -18.74
CA SER A 430 26.42 -17.29 -19.11
C SER A 430 27.96 -17.30 -18.98
N LYS A 431 28.60 -16.14 -19.11
CA LYS A 431 30.05 -15.97 -18.95
C LYS A 431 30.54 -15.89 -17.49
N TRP A 432 29.64 -15.82 -16.51
CA TRP A 432 29.98 -15.68 -15.10
C TRP A 432 29.81 -17.02 -14.37
N PRO A 433 30.91 -17.72 -14.03
CA PRO A 433 30.84 -18.97 -13.29
C PRO A 433 30.08 -18.78 -11.97
N ASN A 434 29.21 -19.73 -11.64
CA ASN A 434 28.42 -19.75 -10.40
C ASN A 434 27.56 -18.47 -10.17
N PHE A 435 27.12 -17.80 -11.24
CA PHE A 435 26.26 -16.62 -11.13
C PHE A 435 25.03 -16.89 -10.26
N GLY A 436 24.81 -16.02 -9.26
CA GLY A 436 23.70 -16.10 -8.32
C GLY A 436 23.76 -17.25 -7.30
N GLU A 437 24.84 -18.04 -7.28
CA GLU A 437 25.01 -19.17 -6.34
C GLU A 437 25.83 -18.78 -5.09
N TYR A 438 26.33 -17.55 -5.01
CA TYR A 438 27.04 -17.05 -3.83
C TYR A 438 26.20 -17.15 -2.56
N LYS A 439 26.84 -17.45 -1.42
CA LYS A 439 26.15 -17.54 -0.12
C LYS A 439 25.71 -16.18 0.42
N LYS A 440 26.48 -15.14 0.12
CA LYS A 440 26.21 -13.75 0.49
C LYS A 440 26.75 -12.83 -0.59
N GLY A 441 26.21 -11.61 -0.65
CA GLY A 441 26.72 -10.55 -1.52
C GLY A 441 26.20 -9.19 -1.08
N ASN A 442 26.67 -8.13 -1.73
CA ASN A 442 26.19 -6.79 -1.45
C ASN A 442 24.77 -6.60 -2.02
N ILE A 443 24.06 -5.61 -1.49
CA ILE A 443 22.86 -5.03 -2.11
C ILE A 443 23.31 -3.77 -2.85
N LEU A 444 22.74 -3.52 -4.02
CA LEU A 444 23.16 -2.45 -4.93
C LEU A 444 21.96 -1.67 -5.44
N LEU A 445 22.11 -0.36 -5.60
CA LEU A 445 21.23 0.50 -6.40
C LEU A 445 22.00 0.97 -7.64
N GLN A 446 21.39 0.78 -8.80
CA GLN A 446 22.05 0.98 -10.08
C GLN A 446 21.97 2.44 -10.56
N ASP A 447 23.10 2.93 -11.06
CA ASP A 447 23.13 4.12 -11.92
C ASP A 447 23.06 3.66 -13.37
N HIS A 448 21.98 4.01 -14.08
CA HIS A 448 21.85 3.77 -15.52
C HIS A 448 21.62 5.09 -16.28
N GLY A 449 22.10 6.21 -15.72
CA GLY A 449 22.06 7.52 -16.35
C GLY A 449 20.66 8.11 -16.54
N ASN A 450 19.67 7.60 -15.79
CA ASN A 450 18.32 8.14 -15.72
C ASN A 450 17.99 8.56 -14.28
N GLU A 451 17.06 9.50 -14.14
CA GLU A 451 16.60 9.92 -12.82
C GLU A 451 15.64 8.87 -12.23
N VAL A 452 16.04 8.34 -11.07
CA VAL A 452 15.26 7.44 -10.22
C VAL A 452 15.46 7.88 -8.76
N GLU A 453 14.38 7.88 -8.01
CA GLU A 453 14.37 8.26 -6.60
C GLU A 453 14.10 7.03 -5.73
N PHE A 454 14.72 6.99 -4.55
CA PHE A 454 14.60 5.92 -3.57
C PHE A 454 14.32 6.47 -2.17
N LYS A 455 13.49 5.76 -1.40
CA LYS A 455 13.31 5.96 0.04
C LYS A 455 12.92 4.65 0.73
N ASN A 456 12.79 4.67 2.05
CA ASN A 456 12.31 3.54 2.84
C ASN A 456 13.10 2.24 2.60
N ILE A 457 14.42 2.38 2.45
CA ILE A 457 15.32 1.24 2.21
C ILE A 457 15.56 0.53 3.54
N LYS A 458 14.87 -0.60 3.75
CA LYS A 458 14.90 -1.36 5.01
C LYS A 458 15.14 -2.84 4.77
N ILE A 459 15.81 -3.48 5.72
CA ILE A 459 16.18 -4.88 5.66
C ILE A 459 15.86 -5.60 6.96
N LYS A 460 15.44 -6.85 6.86
CA LYS A 460 15.35 -7.81 7.96
C LYS A 460 16.15 -9.04 7.58
N GLU A 461 17.25 -9.29 8.28
CA GLU A 461 18.02 -10.54 8.15
C GLU A 461 17.19 -11.71 8.70
N LEU A 462 17.26 -12.89 8.06
CA LEU A 462 16.41 -14.06 8.36
C LEU A 462 17.14 -15.20 9.06
#